data_AF-A0A968EK06-F1
#
_entry.id   AF-A0A968EK06-F1
#
_cell.length_a   1.000
_cell.length_b   1.000
_cell.length_c   1.000
_cell.angle_alpha   90.00
_cell.angle_beta   90.00
_cell.angle_gamma   90.00
#
_symmetry.space_group_name_H-M   'P 1'
#
loop_
_entity.id
_entity.type
_entity.pdbx_description
1 polymer ?
#
loop_
_entity_poly.entity_id
_entity_poly.type
_entity_poly.pdbx_seq_one_letter_code
_entity_poly.pdbx_strand_id
1 'polypeptide(L)'
;ERPASLSRTVVDHALSLPGTPVVLSDDLEMGALSEWGDLPDRVLAALRARNHGVLVCSAFDRLEEIVEAIARATADESNFAARVSDMSARLGTLRRDLCQGSAAVPAPDDETVAQLWERARKAASL
;
A
#
# COMPACT_ATOMS: atom_id res chain seq x y z
N GLU A 1 -19.09 10.83 -1.11
CA GLU A 1 -18.29 10.23 -2.20
C GLU A 1 -17.29 9.26 -1.56
N ARG A 2 -16.93 8.13 -2.18
CA ARG A 2 -15.96 7.20 -1.57
C ARG A 2 -14.54 7.76 -1.66
N PRO A 3 -13.74 7.75 -0.58
CA PRO A 3 -12.33 8.09 -0.62
C PRO A 3 -11.59 7.29 -1.69
N ALA A 4 -10.54 7.87 -2.28
CA ALA A 4 -9.79 7.27 -3.38
C ALA A 4 -9.32 5.84 -3.06
N SER A 5 -8.77 5.61 -1.87
CA SER A 5 -8.29 4.29 -1.41
C SER A 5 -9.38 3.23 -1.32
N LEU A 6 -10.65 3.62 -1.21
CA LEU A 6 -11.82 2.73 -1.12
C LEU A 6 -12.66 2.71 -2.40
N SER A 7 -12.25 3.48 -3.43
CA SER A 7 -12.97 3.66 -4.68
C SER A 7 -12.36 2.82 -5.78
N ARG A 8 -13.07 1.76 -6.18
CA ARG A 8 -12.63 0.89 -7.26
C ARG A 8 -12.38 1.66 -8.56
N THR A 9 -13.21 2.63 -8.91
CA THR A 9 -13.05 3.42 -10.14
C THR A 9 -11.73 4.20 -10.14
N VAL A 10 -11.37 4.79 -9.01
CA VAL A 10 -10.12 5.56 -8.88
C VAL A 10 -8.91 4.63 -8.92
N VAL A 11 -8.97 3.51 -8.20
CA VAL A 11 -7.88 2.52 -8.21
C VAL A 11 -7.73 1.89 -9.60
N ASP A 12 -8.82 1.51 -10.27
CA ASP A 12 -8.76 0.97 -11.65
C ASP A 12 -8.17 2.00 -12.63
N HIS A 13 -8.42 3.30 -12.42
CA HIS A 13 -7.74 4.35 -13.19
C HIS A 13 -6.23 4.38 -12.92
N ALA A 14 -5.81 4.33 -11.65
CA ALA A 14 -4.38 4.24 -11.31
C ALA A 14 -3.70 3.00 -11.90
N LEU A 15 -4.40 1.86 -11.92
CA LEU A 15 -3.92 0.61 -12.54
C LEU A 15 -3.77 0.71 -14.06
N SER A 16 -4.52 1.62 -14.70
CA SER A 16 -4.45 1.84 -16.16
C SER A 16 -3.27 2.70 -16.59
N LEU A 17 -2.53 3.29 -15.65
CA LEU A 17 -1.36 4.10 -15.96
C LEU A 17 -0.24 3.25 -16.60
N PRO A 18 0.57 3.83 -17.50
CA PRO A 18 1.67 3.13 -18.14
C PRO A 18 2.66 2.53 -17.13
N GLY A 19 3.27 1.39 -17.47
CA GLY A 19 4.32 0.76 -16.66
C GLY A 19 3.83 -0.29 -15.67
N THR A 20 2.55 -0.69 -15.71
CA THR A 20 1.97 -1.73 -14.84
C THR A 20 2.21 -1.44 -13.34
N PRO A 21 1.72 -0.30 -12.84
CA PRO A 21 2.08 0.16 -11.51
C PRO A 21 1.55 -0.78 -10.41
N VAL A 22 2.27 -0.79 -9.29
CA VAL A 22 1.74 -1.23 -8.01
C VAL A 22 1.06 -0.03 -7.34
N VAL A 23 -0.09 -0.28 -6.72
CA VAL A 23 -0.95 0.72 -6.10
C VAL A 23 -1.14 0.31 -4.66
N LEU A 24 -0.78 1.20 -3.74
CA LEU A 24 -0.93 1.02 -2.30
C LEU A 24 -1.93 2.05 -1.80
N SER A 25 -2.71 1.70 -0.78
CA SER A 25 -3.46 2.72 -0.05
C SER A 25 -2.53 3.64 0.72
N ASP A 26 -3.01 4.84 1.05
CA ASP A 26 -2.45 5.60 2.18
C ASP A 26 -2.85 4.93 3.50
N ASP A 27 -2.39 5.48 4.63
CA ASP A 27 -2.71 5.01 5.97
C ASP A 27 -4.23 4.91 6.19
N LEU A 28 -4.71 3.69 6.45
CA LEU A 28 -6.14 3.41 6.62
C LEU A 28 -6.66 3.81 8.01
N GLU A 29 -5.77 4.18 8.93
CA GLU A 29 -6.11 4.63 10.28
C GLU A 29 -6.56 6.09 10.32
N MET A 30 -6.26 6.87 9.27
CA MET A 30 -6.59 8.28 9.17
C MET A 30 -8.08 8.54 9.46
N GLY A 31 -8.34 9.56 10.28
CA GLY A 31 -9.70 9.93 10.69
C GLY A 31 -10.64 10.26 9.53
N ALA A 32 -10.11 10.68 8.38
CA ALA A 32 -10.89 10.88 7.15
C ALA A 32 -11.62 9.61 6.66
N LEU A 33 -11.17 8.42 7.11
CA LEU A 33 -11.76 7.14 6.76
C LEU A 33 -12.69 6.58 7.84
N SER A 34 -12.82 7.23 9.00
CA SER A 34 -13.55 6.67 10.16
C SER A 34 -15.04 6.43 9.90
N GLU A 35 -15.65 7.17 8.96
CA GLU A 35 -17.04 6.97 8.55
C GLU A 35 -17.24 5.69 7.67
N TRP A 36 -16.14 5.06 7.23
CA TRP A 36 -16.15 3.91 6.31
C TRP A 36 -15.96 2.56 7.03
N GLY A 37 -16.33 2.49 8.30
CA GLY A 37 -16.29 1.28 9.11
C GLY A 37 -15.04 1.17 9.98
N ASP A 38 -14.91 0.04 10.67
CA ASP A 38 -13.75 -0.20 11.51
C ASP A 38 -12.51 -0.52 10.65
N LEU A 39 -11.32 -0.61 11.26
CA LEU A 39 -10.06 -0.80 10.54
C LEU A 39 -10.03 -2.08 9.68
N PRO A 40 -10.48 -3.27 10.15
CA PRO A 40 -10.56 -4.45 9.29
C PRO A 40 -11.52 -4.25 8.10
N ASP A 41 -12.64 -3.57 8.30
CA ASP A 41 -13.60 -3.27 7.22
C ASP A 41 -12.99 -2.35 6.18
N ARG A 42 -12.26 -1.32 6.62
CA ARG A 42 -11.51 -0.39 5.75
C ARG A 42 -10.44 -1.12 4.95
N VAL A 43 -9.70 -2.03 5.57
CA VAL A 43 -8.70 -2.88 4.90
C VAL A 43 -9.37 -3.74 3.83
N LEU A 44 -10.45 -4.46 4.17
CA LEU A 44 -11.18 -5.27 3.20
C LEU A 44 -11.76 -4.42 2.07
N ALA A 45 -12.28 -3.23 2.37
CA ALA A 45 -12.80 -2.32 1.36
C ALA A 45 -11.70 -1.83 0.41
N ALA A 46 -10.51 -1.50 0.91
CA ALA A 46 -9.37 -1.11 0.09
C ALA A 46 -8.88 -2.27 -0.79
N LEU A 47 -8.80 -3.50 -0.26
CA LEU A 47 -8.43 -4.67 -1.04
C LEU A 47 -9.49 -5.01 -2.10
N ARG A 48 -10.79 -4.88 -1.78
CA ARG A 48 -11.89 -5.02 -2.75
C ARG A 48 -11.88 -3.91 -3.80
N ALA A 49 -11.37 -2.72 -3.47
CA ALA A 49 -11.10 -1.65 -4.42
C ALA A 49 -9.89 -1.93 -5.33
N ARG A 50 -9.16 -3.04 -5.12
CA ARG A 50 -8.02 -3.54 -5.91
C ARG A 50 -6.67 -2.86 -5.62
N ASN A 51 -6.51 -2.29 -4.43
CA ASN A 51 -5.18 -1.92 -3.94
C ASN A 51 -4.33 -3.20 -3.78
N HIS A 52 -3.09 -3.17 -4.25
CA HIS A 52 -2.17 -4.31 -4.17
C HIS A 52 -1.57 -4.51 -2.76
N GLY A 53 -1.62 -3.44 -1.96
CA GLY A 53 -1.25 -3.45 -0.56
C GLY A 53 -1.93 -2.29 0.16
N VAL A 54 -1.99 -2.39 1.48
CA VAL A 54 -2.59 -1.36 2.34
C VAL A 54 -1.60 -0.95 3.42
N LEU A 55 -1.72 0.29 3.89
CA LEU A 55 -0.91 0.80 4.99
C LEU A 55 -1.72 0.84 6.28
N VAL A 56 -1.11 0.25 7.32
CA VAL A 56 -1.52 0.32 8.73
C VAL A 56 -0.23 0.70 9.45
N CYS A 57 -0.15 1.95 9.89
CA CYS A 57 1.06 2.60 10.36
C CYS A 57 1.20 2.60 11.89
N SER A 58 0.14 2.48 12.68
CA SER A 58 0.20 2.57 14.15
C SER A 58 -0.59 1.51 14.91
N ALA A 59 -1.67 0.96 14.33
CA ALA A 59 -2.53 -0.05 14.97
C ALA A 59 -1.96 -1.49 14.87
N PHE A 60 -0.72 -1.68 15.29
CA PHE A 60 -0.03 -2.97 15.23
C PHE A 60 -0.70 -4.05 16.11
N ASP A 61 -1.33 -3.63 17.21
CA ASP A 61 -2.11 -4.47 18.11
C ASP A 61 -3.36 -5.08 17.44
N ARG A 62 -3.78 -4.53 16.30
CA ARG A 62 -4.95 -5.00 15.54
C ARG A 62 -4.60 -5.85 14.33
N LEU A 63 -3.33 -6.15 14.08
CA LEU A 63 -2.92 -6.91 12.90
C LEU A 63 -3.54 -8.32 12.85
N GLU A 64 -3.65 -8.99 13.99
CA GLU A 64 -4.26 -10.33 14.07
C GLU A 64 -5.74 -10.29 13.62
N GLU A 65 -6.50 -9.32 14.12
CA GLU A 65 -7.90 -9.10 13.74
C GLU A 65 -8.05 -8.82 12.23
N ILE A 66 -7.16 -8.01 11.66
CA ILE A 66 -7.14 -7.70 10.22
C ILE A 66 -6.83 -8.97 9.40
N VAL A 67 -5.83 -9.76 9.83
CA VAL A 67 -5.45 -11.00 9.15
C VAL A 67 -6.61 -12.00 9.19
N GLU A 68 -7.28 -12.17 10.33
CA GLU A 68 -8.45 -13.02 10.45
C GLU A 68 -9.60 -12.58 9.54
N ALA A 69 -9.86 -11.26 9.46
CA ALA A 69 -10.88 -10.71 8.57
C ALA A 69 -10.58 -11.00 7.09
N ILE A 70 -9.32 -10.84 6.67
CA ILE A 70 -8.87 -11.19 5.32
C ILE A 70 -9.02 -12.70 5.08
N ALA A 71 -8.55 -13.54 6.01
CA ALA A 71 -8.62 -14.99 5.89
C ALA A 71 -10.06 -15.47 5.71
N ARG A 72 -10.98 -14.99 6.56
CA ARG A 72 -12.42 -15.28 6.46
C ARG A 72 -12.99 -14.86 5.12
N ALA A 73 -12.74 -13.62 4.69
CA ALA A 73 -13.22 -13.12 3.40
C ALA A 73 -12.67 -13.93 2.22
N THR A 74 -11.41 -14.37 2.26
CA THR A 74 -10.84 -15.23 1.20
C THR A 74 -11.39 -16.65 1.21
N ALA A 75 -11.77 -17.18 2.37
CA ALA A 75 -12.44 -18.49 2.46
C ALA A 75 -13.86 -18.43 1.88
N ASP A 76 -14.57 -17.33 2.11
CA ASP A 76 -15.98 -17.17 1.70
C ASP A 76 -16.13 -16.70 0.24
N GLU A 77 -15.19 -15.89 -0.26
CA GLU A 77 -15.27 -15.25 -1.58
C GLU A 77 -14.15 -15.72 -2.52
N SER A 78 -14.41 -16.74 -3.35
CA SER A 78 -13.41 -17.31 -4.27
C SER A 78 -12.79 -16.30 -5.24
N ASN A 79 -13.59 -15.35 -5.76
CA ASN A 79 -13.09 -14.29 -6.63
C ASN A 79 -12.20 -13.30 -5.84
N PHE A 80 -12.52 -13.03 -4.58
CA PHE A 80 -11.65 -12.21 -3.73
C PHE A 80 -10.33 -12.90 -3.43
N ALA A 81 -10.35 -14.20 -3.13
CA ALA A 81 -9.15 -15.00 -2.93
C ALA A 81 -8.22 -14.98 -4.16
N ALA A 82 -8.79 -15.20 -5.36
CA ALA A 82 -8.03 -15.12 -6.61
C ALA A 82 -7.38 -13.74 -6.81
N ARG A 83 -8.11 -12.66 -6.50
CA ARG A 83 -7.58 -11.29 -6.57
C ARG A 83 -6.46 -11.06 -5.56
N VAL A 84 -6.62 -11.47 -4.31
CA VAL A 84 -5.59 -11.33 -3.27
C VAL A 84 -4.31 -12.07 -3.66
N SER A 85 -4.44 -13.23 -4.30
CA SER A 85 -3.30 -13.98 -4.86
C SER A 85 -2.59 -13.20 -5.98
N ASP A 86 -3.33 -12.67 -6.96
CA ASP A 86 -2.75 -11.84 -8.05
C ASP A 86 -2.06 -10.58 -7.50
N MET A 87 -2.72 -9.89 -6.56
CA MET A 87 -2.18 -8.69 -5.91
C MET A 87 -0.87 -9.00 -5.16
N SER A 88 -0.83 -10.11 -4.42
CA SER A 88 0.38 -10.57 -3.73
C SER A 88 1.50 -10.93 -4.71
N ALA A 89 1.17 -11.55 -5.85
CA ALA A 89 2.15 -11.90 -6.88
C ALA A 89 2.79 -10.63 -7.49
N ARG A 90 1.99 -9.59 -7.76
CA ARG A 90 2.46 -8.30 -8.27
C ARG A 90 3.39 -7.59 -7.27
N LEU A 91 3.01 -7.55 -6.00
CA LEU A 91 3.89 -6.99 -4.95
C LEU A 91 5.19 -7.81 -4.82
N GLY A 92 5.10 -9.13 -4.97
CA GLY A 92 6.26 -10.02 -5.02
C GLY A 92 7.20 -9.75 -6.19
N THR A 93 6.67 -9.40 -7.37
CA THR A 93 7.46 -8.94 -8.53
C THR A 93 8.16 -7.62 -8.23
N LEU A 94 7.42 -6.61 -7.75
CA LEU A 94 8.01 -5.32 -7.37
C LEU A 94 9.16 -5.50 -6.36
N ARG A 95 8.98 -6.33 -5.34
CA ARG A 95 10.04 -6.65 -4.36
C ARG A 95 11.28 -7.22 -5.05
N ARG A 96 11.12 -8.19 -5.97
CA ARG A 96 12.25 -8.77 -6.71
C ARG A 96 12.97 -7.72 -7.53
N ASP A 97 12.23 -6.89 -8.26
CA ASP A 97 12.79 -5.85 -9.13
C ASP A 97 13.53 -4.80 -8.30
N LEU A 98 12.97 -4.37 -7.17
CA LEU A 98 13.63 -3.45 -6.24
C LEU A 98 14.88 -4.06 -5.62
N CYS A 99 14.87 -5.33 -5.23
CA CYS A 99 16.06 -6.01 -4.70
C CYS A 99 17.17 -6.11 -5.77
N GLN A 100 16.81 -6.42 -7.01
CA GLN A 100 17.76 -6.49 -8.13
C GLN A 100 18.34 -5.12 -8.49
N GLY A 101 17.49 -4.08 -8.52
CA GLY A 101 17.92 -2.71 -8.78
C GLY A 101 18.74 -2.11 -7.63
N SER A 102 18.37 -2.37 -6.38
CA SER A 102 19.11 -1.93 -5.18
C SER A 102 20.47 -2.62 -5.07
N ALA A 103 20.58 -3.90 -5.44
CA ALA A 103 21.88 -4.57 -5.55
C ALA A 103 22.82 -3.90 -6.58
N ALA A 104 22.28 -3.12 -7.52
CA ALA A 104 23.04 -2.37 -8.52
C ALA A 104 23.35 -0.91 -8.11
N VAL A 105 22.76 -0.40 -7.02
CA VAL A 105 23.00 0.96 -6.51
C VAL A 105 23.69 0.86 -5.14
N PRO A 106 24.98 1.24 -5.02
CA PRO A 106 25.65 1.25 -3.73
C PRO A 106 24.88 2.12 -2.73
N ALA A 107 24.78 1.67 -1.48
CA ALA A 107 24.25 2.52 -0.42
C ALA A 107 25.06 3.83 -0.36
N PRO A 108 24.40 5.00 -0.24
CA PRO A 108 25.12 6.26 -0.11
C PRO A 108 25.96 6.23 1.16
N ASP A 109 27.17 6.78 1.08
CA ASP A 109 28.01 6.99 2.27
C ASP A 109 27.42 8.07 3.18
N ASP A 110 27.92 8.12 4.41
CA ASP A 110 27.45 9.07 5.43
C ASP A 110 27.58 10.53 4.96
N GLU A 111 28.59 10.83 4.14
CA GLU A 111 28.80 12.14 3.55
C GLU A 111 27.67 12.51 2.58
N THR A 112 27.33 11.60 1.66
CA THR A 112 26.23 11.77 0.71
C THR A 112 24.90 11.95 1.43
N VAL A 113 24.65 11.15 2.48
CA VAL A 113 23.44 11.27 3.30
C VAL A 113 23.36 12.64 3.97
N ALA A 114 24.45 13.12 4.57
CA ALA A 114 24.50 14.42 5.21
C ALA A 114 24.25 15.57 4.22
N GLN A 115 24.84 15.51 3.02
CA GLN A 115 24.63 16.52 1.97
C GLN A 115 23.17 16.56 1.47
N LEU A 116 22.52 15.40 1.33
CA LEU A 116 21.10 15.31 0.96
C LEU A 116 20.21 15.93 2.03
N TRP A 117 20.48 15.65 3.31
CA TRP A 117 19.75 16.27 4.43
C TRP A 117 19.91 17.79 4.46
N GLU A 118 21.13 18.29 4.27
CA GLU A 118 21.43 19.72 4.23
C GLU A 118 20.66 20.43 3.09
N ARG A 119 20.63 19.80 1.90
CA ARG A 119 19.85 20.29 0.75
C ARG A 119 18.36 20.32 1.02
N ALA A 120 17.82 19.25 1.60
CA ALA A 120 16.40 19.17 1.95
C ALA A 120 15.99 20.25 2.95
N ARG A 121 16.81 20.50 3.99
CA ARG A 121 16.56 21.59 4.94
C ARG A 121 16.53 22.96 4.28
N LYS A 122 17.50 23.24 3.39
CA LYS A 122 17.54 24.52 2.64
C LYS A 122 16.32 24.70 1.74
N ALA A 123 15.86 23.64 1.09
CA ALA A 123 14.68 23.68 0.24
C ALA A 123 13.37 23.90 1.04
N ALA A 124 13.27 23.35 2.25
CA ALA A 124 12.12 23.54 3.14
C ALA A 124 12.11 24.91 3.85
N SER A 125 13.19 25.67 3.76
CA SER A 125 13.33 27.01 4.36
C SER A 125 12.96 28.15 3.38
N LEU A 126 12.59 27.81 2.15
CA LEU A 126 12.13 28.71 1.07
C LEU A 126 10.62 28.61 0.91
#